data_AF-A0A7W1TX42-F1
#
_entry.id   AF-A0A7W1TX42-F1
#
_cell.length_a   1.000
_cell.length_b   1.000
_cell.length_c   1.000
_cell.angle_alpha   90.00
_cell.angle_beta   90.00
_cell.angle_gamma   90.00
#
_symmetry.space_group_name_H-M   'P 1'
#
loop_
_entity.id
_entity.type
_entity.pdbx_description
1 polymer ?
#
loop_
_entity_poly.entity_id
_entity_poly.type
_entity_poly.pdbx_seq_one_letter_code
_entity_poly.pdbx_strand_id
1 'polypeptide(L)'
;MVRAAYWLLASFAGVGVVMVLLNARFLGLVLVLMMAGEMTIMAVFMVMFMMNPAGLNPMTMVHQHRQAKIAGVVAFAGLALVGVVAEFPDRPADPDGEPTAELGRELLGDSMLLFETAGVTLLATMIGSIAIASKRGRYGDAEDGSAPPPLDPPASEPARPGPEPGSAAAPEPESVEAEQADEHAGHGEQR
;
A
#
# COMPACT_ATOMS: atom_id res chain seq x y z
N MET A 1 -9.08 -13.53 -3.79
CA MET A 1 -8.72 -12.24 -4.44
C MET A 1 -7.51 -12.38 -5.36
N VAL A 2 -6.43 -13.01 -4.91
CA VAL A 2 -5.22 -13.28 -5.71
C VAL A 2 -5.52 -13.89 -7.10
N ARG A 3 -6.42 -14.89 -7.18
CA ARG A 3 -6.87 -15.45 -8.46
C ARG A 3 -7.42 -14.39 -9.42
N ALA A 4 -8.24 -13.45 -8.94
CA ALA A 4 -8.81 -12.41 -9.78
C ALA A 4 -7.75 -11.40 -10.26
N ALA A 5 -6.78 -11.07 -9.41
CA ALA A 5 -5.64 -10.22 -9.79
C ALA A 5 -4.81 -10.85 -10.92
N TYR A 6 -4.51 -12.15 -10.86
CA TYR A 6 -3.81 -12.85 -11.94
C TYR A 6 -4.62 -12.91 -13.24
N TRP A 7 -5.94 -13.12 -13.18
CA TRP A 7 -6.79 -13.06 -14.37
C TRP A 7 -6.86 -11.65 -14.97
N LEU A 8 -6.87 -10.62 -14.13
CA LEU A 8 -6.82 -9.22 -14.59
C LEU A 8 -5.47 -8.89 -15.24
N LEU A 9 -4.36 -9.35 -14.64
CA LEU A 9 -3.02 -9.24 -15.21
C LEU A 9 -2.95 -9.92 -16.59
N ALA A 10 -3.48 -11.14 -16.71
CA ALA A 10 -3.56 -11.84 -17.98
C ALA A 10 -4.39 -11.08 -19.03
N SER A 11 -5.48 -10.42 -18.61
CA SER A 11 -6.28 -9.55 -19.48
C SER A 11 -5.48 -8.35 -20.01
N PHE A 12 -4.75 -7.64 -19.14
CA PHE A 12 -3.92 -6.51 -19.58
C PHE A 12 -2.75 -6.96 -20.46
N ALA A 13 -2.15 -8.11 -20.18
CA ALA A 13 -1.15 -8.71 -21.05
C ALA A 13 -1.73 -9.02 -22.45
N GLY A 14 -2.96 -9.56 -22.51
CA GLY A 14 -3.67 -9.77 -23.76
C GLY A 14 -3.88 -8.48 -24.56
N VAL A 15 -4.30 -7.40 -23.90
CA VAL A 15 -4.44 -6.07 -24.54
C VAL A 15 -3.08 -5.54 -25.02
N GLY A 16 -2.02 -5.74 -24.25
CA GLY A 16 -0.66 -5.38 -24.64
C GLY A 16 -0.20 -6.09 -25.91
N VAL A 17 -0.49 -7.39 -26.02
CA VAL A 17 -0.21 -8.17 -27.24
C VAL A 17 -1.01 -7.63 -28.42
N VAL A 18 -2.30 -7.31 -28.25
CA VAL A 18 -3.11 -6.68 -29.31
C VAL A 18 -2.49 -5.36 -29.78
N MET A 19 -1.99 -4.52 -28.87
CA MET A 19 -1.32 -3.27 -29.26
C MET A 19 -0.02 -3.52 -30.04
N VAL A 20 0.76 -4.54 -29.68
CA VAL A 20 1.95 -4.92 -30.46
C VAL A 20 1.55 -5.38 -31.87
N LEU A 21 0.47 -6.14 -32.01
CA LEU A 21 -0.04 -6.59 -33.32
C LEU A 21 -0.54 -5.42 -34.18
N LEU A 22 -1.05 -4.34 -33.56
CA LEU A 22 -1.46 -3.10 -34.24
C LEU A 22 -0.29 -2.15 -34.55
N ASN A 23 0.95 -2.64 -34.53
CA ASN A 23 2.19 -1.85 -34.73
C ASN A 23 2.46 -0.79 -33.64
N ALA A 24 1.72 -0.78 -32.53
CA ALA A 24 1.93 0.11 -31.38
C ALA A 24 2.88 -0.54 -30.34
N ARG A 25 4.11 -0.87 -30.78
CA ARG A 25 5.06 -1.69 -30.00
C ARG A 25 5.45 -1.04 -28.67
N PHE A 26 5.79 0.25 -28.67
CA PHE A 26 6.15 1.00 -27.47
C PHE A 26 5.00 1.00 -26.45
N LEU A 27 3.79 1.33 -26.91
CA LEU A 27 2.60 1.43 -26.05
C LEU A 27 2.21 0.08 -25.47
N GLY A 28 2.26 -0.99 -26.28
CA GLY A 28 2.01 -2.35 -25.82
C GLY A 28 3.01 -2.80 -24.74
N LEU A 29 4.30 -2.52 -24.93
CA LEU A 29 5.33 -2.85 -23.94
C LEU A 29 5.17 -2.05 -22.64
N VAL A 30 4.92 -0.74 -22.73
CA VAL A 30 4.68 0.12 -21.56
C VAL A 30 3.44 -0.32 -20.80
N LEU A 31 2.35 -0.65 -21.51
CA LEU A 31 1.12 -1.16 -20.89
C LEU A 31 1.40 -2.43 -20.07
N VAL A 32 2.11 -3.40 -20.65
CA VAL A 32 2.45 -4.65 -19.95
C VAL A 32 3.37 -4.36 -18.77
N LEU A 33 4.45 -3.60 -18.98
CA LEU A 33 5.44 -3.33 -17.95
C LEU A 33 4.84 -2.58 -16.75
N MET A 34 4.08 -1.53 -17.01
CA MET A 34 3.51 -0.67 -15.96
C MET A 34 2.40 -1.40 -15.20
N MET A 35 1.43 -1.99 -15.90
CA MET A 35 0.31 -2.70 -15.26
C MET A 35 0.78 -3.97 -14.52
N ALA A 36 1.70 -4.73 -15.10
CA ALA A 36 2.24 -5.92 -14.43
C ALA A 36 3.09 -5.54 -13.22
N GLY A 37 3.94 -4.52 -13.35
CA GLY A 37 4.80 -4.04 -12.29
C GLY A 37 3.99 -3.55 -11.09
N GLU A 38 3.08 -2.60 -11.31
CA GLU A 38 2.30 -2.02 -10.22
C GLU A 38 1.41 -3.05 -9.52
N MET A 39 0.74 -3.94 -10.26
CA MET A 39 -0.11 -4.97 -9.66
C MET A 39 0.69 -5.98 -8.86
N THR A 40 1.88 -6.37 -9.34
CA THR A 40 2.73 -7.33 -8.62
C THR A 40 3.22 -6.73 -7.31
N ILE A 41 3.68 -5.47 -7.34
CA ILE A 41 4.13 -4.75 -6.15
C ILE A 41 2.98 -4.62 -5.15
N MET A 42 1.81 -4.15 -5.59
CA MET A 42 0.63 -4.00 -4.72
C MET A 42 0.15 -5.34 -4.17
N ALA A 43 0.17 -6.42 -4.97
CA ALA A 43 -0.21 -7.75 -4.51
C ALA A 43 0.73 -8.28 -3.42
N VAL A 44 2.05 -8.10 -3.59
CA VAL A 44 3.04 -8.52 -2.58
C VAL A 44 2.86 -7.74 -1.28
N PHE A 45 2.75 -6.40 -1.34
CA PHE A 45 2.52 -5.59 -0.15
C PHE A 45 1.16 -5.88 0.50
N MET A 46 0.10 -6.09 -0.28
CA MET A 46 -1.22 -6.46 0.24
C MET A 46 -1.15 -7.77 1.02
N VAL A 47 -0.48 -8.81 0.48
CA VAL A 47 -0.32 -10.10 1.16
C VAL A 47 0.55 -9.96 2.41
N MET A 48 1.64 -9.20 2.34
CA MET A 48 2.55 -8.98 3.46
C MET A 48 1.89 -8.26 4.64
N PHE A 49 1.04 -7.27 4.36
CA PHE A 49 0.34 -6.47 5.39
C PHE A 49 -1.03 -7.02 5.79
N MET A 50 -1.48 -8.14 5.20
CA MET A 50 -2.77 -8.73 5.54
C MET A 50 -2.69 -9.48 6.87
N MET A 51 -3.46 -9.05 7.87
CA MET A 51 -3.52 -9.69 9.19
C MET A 51 -4.07 -11.14 9.15
N ASN A 52 -4.89 -11.48 8.14
CA ASN A 52 -5.43 -12.84 7.95
C ASN A 52 -5.65 -13.16 6.45
N PRO A 53 -4.62 -13.61 5.72
CA PRO A 53 -4.71 -13.87 4.28
C PRO A 53 -5.58 -15.07 3.91
N ALA A 54 -5.93 -15.93 4.86
CA ALA A 54 -6.65 -17.19 4.64
C ALA A 54 -8.17 -17.07 4.76
N GLY A 55 -8.71 -15.98 5.31
CA GLY A 55 -10.14 -15.65 5.21
C GLY A 55 -11.08 -16.73 5.76
N LEU A 56 -10.82 -17.24 6.97
CA LEU A 56 -11.56 -18.34 7.61
C LEU A 56 -12.98 -17.99 8.09
N ASN A 57 -13.58 -16.89 7.64
CA ASN A 57 -14.95 -16.52 8.00
C ASN A 57 -15.76 -16.14 6.74
N PRO A 58 -16.73 -16.98 6.31
CA PRO A 58 -17.51 -16.72 5.12
C PRO A 58 -18.55 -15.62 5.40
N MET A 59 -18.19 -14.37 5.10
CA MET A 59 -19.13 -13.26 5.06
C MET A 59 -19.73 -13.17 3.66
N THR A 60 -20.89 -13.81 3.46
CA THR A 60 -21.60 -13.75 2.18
C THR A 60 -22.37 -12.43 2.10
N MET A 61 -21.76 -11.39 1.51
CA MET A 61 -22.52 -10.21 1.08
C MET A 61 -23.33 -10.58 -0.17
N VAL A 62 -24.56 -11.05 0.05
CA VAL A 62 -25.53 -11.31 -1.01
C VAL A 62 -26.32 -10.04 -1.30
N HIS A 63 -25.75 -9.13 -2.09
CA HIS A 63 -26.55 -8.04 -2.66
C HIS A 63 -26.41 -8.03 -4.18
N GLN A 64 -27.49 -8.50 -4.83
CA GLN A 64 -27.88 -8.16 -6.19
C GLN A 64 -27.00 -8.65 -7.36
N HIS A 65 -26.36 -9.83 -7.27
CA HIS A 65 -25.59 -10.44 -8.37
C HIS A 65 -26.33 -10.50 -9.72
N ARG A 66 -27.67 -10.59 -9.70
CA ARG A 66 -28.48 -10.62 -10.91
C ARG A 66 -28.47 -9.28 -11.64
N GLN A 67 -28.52 -8.16 -10.93
CA GLN A 67 -28.45 -6.84 -11.56
C GLN A 67 -27.04 -6.52 -12.05
N ALA A 68 -25.99 -6.91 -11.30
CA ALA A 68 -24.62 -6.75 -11.78
C ALA A 68 -24.38 -7.52 -13.09
N LYS A 69 -24.87 -8.76 -13.18
CA LYS A 69 -24.81 -9.55 -14.42
C LYS A 69 -25.58 -8.90 -15.57
N ILE A 70 -26.80 -8.43 -15.31
CA ILE A 70 -27.62 -7.75 -16.33
C ILE A 70 -26.92 -6.47 -16.80
N ALA A 71 -26.43 -5.63 -15.88
CA ALA A 71 -25.71 -4.40 -16.20
C ALA A 71 -24.46 -4.67 -17.05
N GLY A 72 -23.68 -5.71 -16.70
CA GLY A 72 -22.52 -6.12 -17.49
C GLY A 72 -22.88 -6.57 -18.91
N VAL A 73 -23.93 -7.39 -19.05
CA VAL A 73 -24.41 -7.84 -20.37
C VAL A 73 -24.96 -6.69 -21.21
N VAL A 74 -25.72 -5.78 -20.60
CA VAL A 74 -26.28 -4.61 -21.29
C VAL A 74 -25.16 -3.66 -21.74
N ALA A 75 -24.17 -3.40 -20.88
CA ALA A 75 -23.01 -2.58 -21.25
C ALA A 75 -22.20 -3.22 -22.38
N PHE A 76 -21.94 -4.52 -22.30
CA PHE A 76 -21.24 -5.25 -23.36
C PHE A 76 -22.02 -5.23 -24.68
N ALA A 77 -23.32 -5.50 -24.65
CA ALA A 77 -24.17 -5.49 -25.84
C ALA A 77 -24.26 -4.08 -26.45
N GLY A 78 -24.34 -3.03 -25.62
CA GLY A 78 -24.33 -1.64 -26.09
C GLY A 78 -23.02 -1.27 -26.78
N LEU A 79 -21.88 -1.61 -26.17
CA LEU A 79 -20.55 -1.37 -26.77
C LEU A 79 -20.35 -2.19 -28.06
N ALA A 80 -20.77 -3.45 -28.06
CA ALA A 80 -20.70 -4.32 -29.23
C ALA A 80 -21.58 -3.79 -30.38
N LEU A 81 -22.78 -3.29 -30.07
CA LEU A 81 -23.66 -2.68 -31.06
C LEU A 81 -23.02 -1.45 -31.69
N VAL A 82 -22.42 -0.57 -30.88
CA VAL A 82 -21.67 0.59 -31.40
C VAL A 82 -20.51 0.11 -32.29
N GLY A 83 -19.76 -0.91 -31.87
CA GLY A 83 -18.67 -1.46 -32.67
C GLY A 83 -19.08 -2.05 -34.02
N VAL A 84 -20.33 -2.50 -34.17
CA VAL A 84 -20.86 -3.09 -35.42
C VAL A 84 -21.58 -2.07 -36.29
N VAL A 85 -22.28 -1.11 -35.67
CA VAL A 85 -23.13 -0.14 -36.38
C VAL A 85 -22.37 1.14 -36.72
N ALA A 86 -21.34 1.50 -35.95
CA ALA A 86 -20.56 2.70 -36.23
C ALA A 86 -19.75 2.54 -37.52
N GLU A 87 -19.85 3.53 -38.40
CA GLU A 87 -18.99 3.65 -39.57
C GLU A 87 -17.66 4.28 -39.13
N PHE A 88 -16.60 3.47 -39.10
CA PHE A 88 -15.27 3.95 -38.78
C PHE A 88 -14.58 4.45 -40.06
N PRO A 89 -13.99 5.66 -40.05
CA PRO A 89 -13.22 6.14 -41.19
C PRO A 89 -11.96 5.31 -41.38
N ASP A 90 -11.80 4.72 -42.57
CA ASP A 90 -10.60 3.97 -42.93
C ASP A 90 -9.43 4.92 -43.18
N ARG A 91 -8.48 4.95 -42.22
CA ARG A 91 -7.21 5.65 -42.35
C ARG A 91 -6.09 4.64 -42.16
N PRO A 92 -5.52 4.09 -43.24
CA PRO A 92 -4.44 3.12 -43.13
C PRO A 92 -3.23 3.77 -42.46
N ALA A 93 -2.63 3.03 -41.53
CA ALA A 93 -1.37 3.45 -40.91
C ALA A 93 -0.23 3.31 -41.92
N ASP A 94 0.73 4.24 -41.88
CA ASP A 94 1.95 4.16 -42.67
C ASP A 94 2.79 2.96 -42.18
N PRO A 95 3.07 1.95 -43.05
CA PRO A 95 3.88 0.79 -42.68
C PRO A 95 5.32 1.15 -42.31
N ASP A 96 5.85 2.23 -42.89
CA ASP A 96 7.23 2.69 -42.71
C ASP A 96 7.34 3.80 -41.65
N GLY A 97 6.21 4.19 -41.06
CA GLY A 97 6.16 5.21 -40.01
C GLY A 97 6.98 4.78 -38.77
N GLU A 98 7.39 5.79 -37.99
CA GLU A 98 8.07 5.58 -36.71
C GLU A 98 7.18 6.06 -35.55
N PRO A 99 6.13 5.29 -35.16
CA PRO A 99 5.12 5.73 -34.19
C PRO A 99 5.71 6.21 -32.85
N THR A 100 6.82 5.60 -32.42
CA THR A 100 7.50 5.99 -31.18
C THR A 100 8.12 7.38 -31.29
N ALA A 101 8.74 7.70 -32.43
CA ALA A 101 9.37 9.00 -32.66
C ALA A 101 8.30 10.08 -32.88
N GLU A 102 7.23 9.76 -33.61
CA GLU A 102 6.07 10.64 -33.78
C GLU A 102 5.40 10.95 -32.44
N LEU A 103 5.18 9.93 -31.59
CA LEU A 103 4.65 10.13 -30.24
C LEU A 103 5.54 11.06 -29.41
N GLY A 104 6.86 10.90 -29.48
CA GLY A 104 7.80 11.79 -28.80
C GLY A 104 7.72 13.24 -29.29
N ARG A 105 7.59 13.45 -30.61
CA ARG A 105 7.43 14.78 -31.20
C ARG A 105 6.09 15.41 -30.81
N GLU A 106 5.02 14.63 -30.79
CA GLU A 106 3.70 15.10 -30.36
C GLU A 106 3.68 15.50 -28.88
N LEU A 107 4.28 14.68 -28.01
CA LEU A 107 4.36 14.93 -26.57
C LEU A 107 5.18 16.18 -26.23
N LEU A 108 6.26 16.46 -26.98
CA LEU A 108 7.13 17.61 -26.76
C LEU A 108 6.73 18.84 -27.60
N GLY A 109 5.85 18.66 -28.59
CA GLY A 109 5.29 19.71 -29.42
C GLY A 109 3.94 20.15 -28.91
N ASP A 110 2.88 19.78 -29.62
CA ASP A 110 1.51 20.26 -29.38
C ASP A 110 0.96 19.84 -28.02
N SER A 111 1.36 18.68 -27.51
CA SER A 111 0.91 18.13 -26.22
C SER A 111 1.84 18.43 -25.04
N MET A 112 2.77 19.40 -25.17
CA MET A 112 3.75 19.73 -24.13
C MET A 112 3.13 20.07 -22.77
N LEU A 113 1.98 20.76 -22.75
CA LEU A 113 1.28 21.07 -21.50
C LEU A 113 0.72 19.81 -20.80
N LEU A 114 0.27 18.81 -21.55
CA LEU A 114 -0.19 17.54 -20.99
C LEU A 114 0.98 16.76 -20.38
N PHE A 115 2.13 16.77 -21.06
CA PHE A 115 3.34 16.15 -20.55
C PHE A 115 3.82 16.80 -19.23
N GLU A 116 3.85 18.14 -19.18
CA GLU A 116 4.26 18.88 -17.98
C GLU A 116 3.30 18.63 -16.81
N THR A 117 1.99 18.68 -17.04
CA THR A 117 0.99 18.44 -16.00
C THR A 117 1.00 17.00 -15.49
N ALA A 118 1.30 16.02 -16.34
CA ALA A 118 1.55 14.64 -15.90
C ALA A 118 2.78 14.57 -14.98
N GLY A 119 3.88 15.24 -15.33
CA GLY A 119 5.09 15.33 -14.50
C GLY A 119 4.83 15.95 -13.11
N VAL A 120 4.14 17.09 -13.07
CA VAL A 120 3.74 17.74 -11.83
C VAL A 120 2.79 16.85 -11.00
N THR A 121 1.89 16.12 -11.65
CA THR A 121 0.99 15.17 -10.99
C THR A 121 1.77 14.01 -10.34
N LEU A 122 2.77 13.46 -11.02
CA LEU A 122 3.65 12.43 -10.46
C LEU A 122 4.45 12.96 -9.26
N LEU A 123 5.00 14.17 -9.36
CA LEU A 123 5.71 14.82 -8.27
C LEU A 123 4.79 15.03 -7.05
N ALA A 124 3.60 15.59 -7.27
CA ALA A 124 2.61 15.83 -6.22
C ALA A 124 2.17 14.51 -5.55
N THR A 125 1.97 13.45 -6.35
CA THR A 125 1.62 12.12 -5.87
C THR A 125 2.73 11.53 -4.99
N MET A 126 4.00 11.66 -5.41
CA MET A 126 5.14 11.21 -4.62
C MET A 126 5.18 11.92 -3.26
N ILE A 127 5.11 13.26 -3.26
CA ILE A 127 5.10 14.05 -2.02
C ILE A 127 3.93 13.65 -1.12
N GLY A 128 2.73 13.54 -1.69
CA GLY A 128 1.52 13.15 -0.96
C GLY A 128 1.63 11.75 -0.35
N SER A 129 2.14 10.77 -1.11
CA SER A 129 2.33 9.40 -0.63
C SER A 129 3.31 9.34 0.55
N ILE A 130 4.43 10.07 0.47
CA ILE A 130 5.44 10.11 1.53
C ILE A 130 4.89 10.82 2.77
N ALA A 131 4.21 11.96 2.60
CA ALA A 131 3.64 12.71 3.71
C ALA A 131 2.58 11.92 4.50
N ILE A 132 1.81 11.06 3.83
CA ILE A 132 0.86 10.15 4.48
C ILE A 132 1.60 9.00 5.17
N ALA A 133 2.62 8.42 4.53
CA ALA A 133 3.36 7.29 5.06
C ALA A 133 4.29 7.65 6.24
N SER A 134 4.81 8.88 6.31
CA SER A 134 5.82 9.28 7.30
C SER A 134 5.26 9.72 8.66
N LYS A 135 3.97 10.06 8.73
CA LYS A 135 3.43 10.85 9.86
C LYS A 135 3.37 10.12 11.19
N ARG A 136 3.21 8.79 11.20
CA ARG A 136 3.10 7.95 12.40
C ARG A 136 3.73 6.59 12.14
N GLY A 137 4.93 6.39 12.68
CA GLY A 137 5.62 5.11 12.64
C GLY A 137 5.28 4.26 13.85
N ARG A 138 5.67 2.98 13.82
CA ARG A 138 5.54 2.06 14.98
C ARG A 138 6.32 2.53 16.23
N TYR A 139 7.19 3.53 16.08
CA TYR A 139 8.10 4.05 17.10
C TYR A 139 7.69 5.42 17.70
N GLY A 140 6.48 5.93 17.39
CA GLY A 140 6.01 7.23 17.89
C GLY A 140 5.85 8.29 16.80
N ASP A 141 5.43 9.50 17.18
CA ASP A 141 5.41 10.65 16.26
C ASP A 141 6.88 11.06 16.00
N ALA A 142 7.23 11.34 14.73
CA ALA A 142 8.60 11.67 14.34
C ALA A 142 9.17 12.93 15.04
N GLU A 143 8.30 13.73 15.64
CA GLU A 143 8.60 14.98 16.34
C GLU A 143 9.06 14.77 17.79
N ASP A 144 8.74 13.62 18.41
CA ASP A 144 8.97 13.38 19.85
C ASP A 144 10.46 13.37 20.24
N GLY A 145 11.35 13.03 19.29
CA GLY A 145 12.81 13.05 19.48
C GLY A 145 13.51 14.35 19.05
N SER A 146 12.76 15.31 18.47
CA SER A 146 13.32 16.55 17.92
C SER A 146 13.22 17.74 18.88
N ALA A 147 12.62 17.56 20.06
CA ALA A 147 12.56 18.59 21.09
C ALA A 147 13.94 18.76 21.76
N PRO A 148 14.47 20.01 21.84
CA PRO A 148 15.71 20.25 22.56
C PRO A 148 15.54 19.91 24.04
N PRO A 149 16.60 19.38 24.71
CA PRO A 149 16.56 19.14 26.15
C PRO A 149 16.22 20.44 26.88
N PRO A 150 15.43 20.39 27.97
CA PRO A 150 15.11 21.57 28.77
C PRO A 150 16.40 22.32 29.15
N LEU A 151 16.45 23.62 28.86
CA LEU A 151 17.60 24.48 29.17
C LEU A 151 17.68 24.82 30.67
N ASP A 152 16.60 24.59 31.40
CA ASP A 152 16.60 24.64 32.85
C ASP A 152 17.10 23.30 33.38
N PRO A 153 18.25 23.25 34.09
CA PRO A 153 18.61 22.05 34.83
C PRO A 153 17.42 21.70 35.73
N PRO A 154 17.07 20.40 35.88
CA PRO A 154 16.07 20.03 36.87
C PRO A 154 16.51 20.68 38.18
N ALA A 155 15.62 21.51 38.76
CA ALA A 155 15.89 22.15 40.03
C ALA A 155 16.50 21.09 40.92
N SER A 156 17.77 21.29 41.28
CA SER A 156 18.58 20.31 41.97
C SER A 156 17.78 19.88 43.19
N GLU A 157 17.18 18.70 43.11
CA GLU A 157 16.54 18.11 44.26
C GLU A 157 17.65 18.01 45.30
N PRO A 158 17.49 18.62 46.49
CA PRO A 158 18.58 18.73 47.44
C PRO A 158 19.12 17.32 47.66
N ALA A 159 20.41 17.14 47.33
CA ALA A 159 21.08 15.86 47.41
C ALA A 159 20.74 15.24 48.77
N ARG A 160 20.01 14.12 48.75
CA ARG A 160 19.76 13.37 49.98
C ARG A 160 21.14 13.07 50.58
N PRO A 161 21.38 13.41 51.86
CA PRO A 161 22.68 13.16 52.48
C PRO A 161 23.04 11.69 52.28
N GLY A 162 24.21 11.44 51.69
CA GLY A 162 24.74 10.09 51.57
C GLY A 162 24.90 9.46 52.96
N PRO A 163 24.81 8.13 53.07
CA PRO A 163 25.02 7.46 54.35
C PRO A 163 26.42 7.75 54.87
N GLU A 164 26.52 8.20 56.12
CA GLU A 164 27.78 8.54 56.77
C GLU A 164 28.72 7.33 56.80
N PRO A 165 30.02 7.48 56.47
CA PRO A 165 30.99 6.39 56.52
C PRO A 165 31.36 6.12 57.98
N GLY A 166 30.50 5.39 58.69
CA GLY A 166 30.71 5.14 60.12
C GLY A 166 29.54 4.53 60.86
N SER A 167 28.75 3.64 60.24
CA SER A 167 27.83 2.78 60.99
C SER A 167 27.92 1.35 60.48
N ALA A 168 28.99 0.68 60.90
CA ALA A 168 29.04 -0.76 60.88
C ALA A 168 28.08 -1.28 61.97
N ALA A 169 26.82 -1.52 61.59
CA ALA A 169 25.93 -2.40 62.32
C ALA A 169 25.94 -3.77 61.61
N ALA A 170 26.18 -4.80 62.40
CA ALA A 170 26.43 -6.20 62.07
C ALA A 170 25.38 -6.85 61.12
N PRO A 171 25.72 -7.97 60.46
CA PRO A 171 24.80 -8.64 59.55
C PRO A 171 23.66 -9.29 60.34
N GLU A 172 22.41 -8.94 60.02
CA GLU A 172 21.25 -9.71 60.46
C GLU A 172 21.02 -10.89 59.50
N PRO A 173 20.64 -12.07 60.02
CA PRO A 173 20.74 -13.34 59.30
C PRO A 173 19.62 -13.51 58.27
N GLU A 174 20.00 -14.12 57.17
CA GLU A 174 19.17 -14.75 56.16
C GLU A 174 18.03 -15.56 56.81
N SER A 175 16.78 -15.16 56.57
CA SER A 175 15.60 -16.01 56.81
C SER A 175 14.98 -16.38 55.47
N VAL A 176 15.56 -17.42 54.88
CA VAL A 176 14.90 -18.25 53.88
C VAL A 176 13.78 -19.01 54.59
N GLU A 177 12.56 -18.48 54.62
CA GLU A 177 11.31 -19.25 54.77
C GLU A 177 10.09 -18.32 54.77
N ALA A 178 9.44 -18.16 53.62
CA ALA A 178 8.00 -17.84 53.50
C ALA A 178 7.44 -17.83 52.06
N GLU A 179 8.24 -18.11 51.02
CA GLU A 179 7.76 -18.11 49.62
C GLU A 179 7.11 -19.44 49.17
N GLN A 180 6.64 -20.29 50.11
CA GLN A 180 5.94 -21.55 49.79
C GLN A 180 4.49 -21.62 50.33
N ALA A 181 3.92 -20.53 50.84
CA ALA A 181 2.57 -20.56 51.43
C ALA A 181 1.47 -19.88 50.60
N ASP A 182 1.77 -19.22 49.47
CA ASP A 182 0.76 -18.45 48.72
C ASP A 182 0.28 -19.10 47.40
N GLU A 183 0.66 -20.35 47.13
CA GLU A 183 0.24 -21.07 45.90
C GLU A 183 -1.03 -21.94 46.07
N HIS A 184 -1.61 -22.03 47.27
CA HIS A 184 -2.73 -22.98 47.53
C HIS A 184 -4.11 -22.38 47.89
N ALA A 185 -4.30 -21.06 47.87
CA ALA A 185 -5.57 -20.45 48.33
C ALA A 185 -6.44 -19.80 47.23
N GLY A 186 -6.27 -20.19 45.96
CA GLY A 186 -6.91 -19.51 44.82
C GLY A 186 -7.83 -20.35 43.93
N HIS A 187 -8.36 -21.51 44.37
CA HIS A 187 -9.33 -22.27 43.58
C HIS A 187 -10.37 -22.99 44.44
N GLY A 188 -11.59 -22.45 44.49
CA GLY A 188 -12.75 -23.20 44.96
C GLY A 188 -13.94 -22.35 45.41
N GLU A 189 -14.58 -21.59 44.50
CA GLU A 189 -16.00 -21.28 44.64
C GLU A 189 -16.61 -20.80 43.30
N GLN A 190 -17.04 -21.78 42.48
CA GLN A 190 -18.13 -21.61 41.51
C GLN A 190 -18.93 -22.92 41.45
N ARG A 191 -20.14 -22.87 42.01
CA ARG A 191 -21.27 -23.67 41.56
C ARG A 191 -22.54 -22.83 41.63
#